data_AF-A0A2W4ZDR9-F1
#
_entry.id   AF-A0A2W4ZDR9-F1
#
_cell.length_a   1.000
_cell.length_b   1.000
_cell.length_c   1.000
_cell.angle_alpha   90.00
_cell.angle_beta   90.00
_cell.angle_gamma   90.00
#
_symmetry.space_group_name_H-M   'P 1'
#
loop_
_entity.id
_entity.type
_entity.pdbx_description
1 polymer ?
#
loop_
_entity_poly.entity_id
_entity_poly.type
_entity_poly.pdbx_seq_one_letter_code
_entity_poly.pdbx_strand_id
1 'polypeptide(L)'
;MATTNPVTTSGVANNAAKTGQSTVKLAEDFQQFLTLLTTQLQNQDPLSPMDSTEFTNQLVQFSQVEQQINMNQKMDNLVSLQLASISSVALGYVGMDISYVSAEMNYEGKPIDINYALSEEAVTAKVNVYDQNDNLVYSADVPKNAGTNQVTWNGTKTNGEALPAGTYSVKIDAVNKAGTAIENSTVVTGRVRGIETQNGIVYVLVGERAIALSSIVNANATTSNTGSASAALGYVGMDVSYETSDLKFDGTNPIEINYSLEEKAANSAINIYDKNGVLVYTAPASQMPGTNKFTWNGASTKGGTAGAGDYTVKVEATTSENKNVNTTTFFYGRVDGVENKGGIAYVTIGDKSVPASSILNAKKPTTTV
;
A
#
# COMPACT_ATOMS: atom_id res chain seq x y z
N MET A 1 -19.76 -18.43 15.83
CA MET A 1 -18.81 -18.92 14.82
C MET A 1 -19.42 -18.65 13.46
N ALA A 2 -19.04 -17.56 12.80
CA ALA A 2 -19.51 -17.26 11.45
C ALA A 2 -18.59 -17.99 10.46
N THR A 3 -19.21 -18.85 9.64
CA THR A 3 -18.54 -19.61 8.58
C THR A 3 -18.15 -18.65 7.46
N THR A 4 -16.87 -18.32 7.35
CA THR A 4 -16.33 -17.58 6.21
C THR A 4 -16.32 -18.51 5.01
N ASN A 5 -17.34 -18.43 4.15
CA ASN A 5 -17.26 -19.03 2.81
C ASN A 5 -16.31 -18.18 1.98
N PRO A 6 -15.17 -18.72 1.50
CA PRO A 6 -14.34 -18.01 0.53
C PRO A 6 -15.14 -17.91 -0.78
N VAL A 7 -15.47 -16.70 -1.22
CA VAL A 7 -16.05 -16.46 -2.54
C VAL A 7 -14.92 -16.67 -3.56
N THR A 8 -15.04 -17.78 -4.26
CA THR A 8 -14.01 -18.37 -5.11
C THR A 8 -13.75 -17.57 -6.39
N THR A 9 -12.53 -17.79 -6.91
CA THR A 9 -11.91 -17.52 -8.21
C THR A 9 -12.73 -17.80 -9.49
N SER A 10 -14.04 -17.60 -9.46
CA SER A 10 -14.99 -18.15 -10.43
C SER A 10 -15.03 -17.43 -11.79
N GLY A 11 -14.50 -16.21 -11.92
CA GLY A 11 -14.58 -15.45 -13.18
C GLY A 11 -13.61 -15.94 -14.27
N VAL A 12 -12.34 -16.11 -13.92
CA VAL A 12 -11.26 -16.40 -14.89
C VAL A 12 -11.24 -17.89 -15.26
N ALA A 13 -11.50 -18.77 -14.29
CA ALA A 13 -11.63 -20.21 -14.53
C ALA A 13 -12.79 -20.55 -15.48
N ASN A 14 -13.89 -19.78 -15.43
CA ASN A 14 -15.04 -19.98 -16.32
C ASN A 14 -14.77 -19.58 -17.78
N ASN A 15 -13.99 -18.52 -18.02
CA ASN A 15 -13.63 -18.13 -19.39
C ASN A 15 -12.66 -19.14 -20.02
N ALA A 16 -11.63 -19.57 -19.29
CA ALA A 16 -10.71 -20.61 -19.76
C ALA A 16 -11.45 -21.94 -20.08
N ALA A 17 -12.45 -22.31 -19.27
CA ALA A 17 -13.29 -23.48 -19.51
C ALA A 17 -14.16 -23.35 -20.79
N LYS A 18 -14.72 -22.18 -21.06
CA LYS A 18 -15.49 -21.91 -22.29
C LYS A 18 -14.61 -21.95 -23.55
N THR A 19 -13.43 -21.36 -23.49
CA THR A 19 -12.47 -21.40 -24.62
C THR A 19 -12.00 -22.83 -24.89
N GLY A 20 -11.80 -23.63 -23.83
CA GLY A 20 -11.53 -25.07 -23.94
C GLY A 20 -12.66 -25.85 -24.63
N GLN A 21 -13.92 -25.61 -24.25
CA GLN A 21 -15.09 -26.23 -24.90
C GLN A 21 -15.22 -25.85 -26.39
N SER A 22 -14.97 -24.59 -26.75
CA SER A 22 -14.99 -24.16 -28.16
C SER A 22 -13.92 -24.87 -29.00
N THR A 23 -12.77 -25.18 -28.41
CA THR A 23 -11.68 -25.92 -29.08
C THR A 23 -12.09 -27.37 -29.35
N VAL A 24 -12.71 -28.03 -28.36
CA VAL A 24 -13.21 -29.40 -28.48
C VAL A 24 -14.31 -29.47 -29.53
N LYS A 25 -15.27 -28.55 -29.50
CA LYS A 25 -16.37 -28.50 -30.48
C LYS A 25 -15.87 -28.29 -31.91
N LEU A 26 -14.89 -27.41 -32.12
CA LEU A 26 -14.30 -27.21 -33.45
C LEU A 26 -13.63 -28.48 -33.98
N ALA A 27 -12.96 -29.24 -33.11
CA ALA A 27 -12.34 -30.52 -33.48
C ALA A 27 -13.39 -31.59 -33.85
N GLU A 28 -14.51 -31.65 -33.12
CA GLU A 28 -15.64 -32.54 -33.44
C GLU A 28 -16.30 -32.17 -34.78
N ASP A 29 -16.54 -30.87 -35.03
CA ASP A 29 -17.14 -30.37 -36.27
C ASP A 29 -16.20 -30.65 -37.48
N PHE A 30 -14.89 -30.50 -37.31
CA PHE A 30 -13.89 -30.84 -38.33
C PHE A 30 -13.87 -32.35 -38.62
N GLN A 31 -13.95 -33.20 -37.60
CA GLN A 31 -13.99 -34.65 -37.77
C GLN A 31 -15.26 -35.12 -38.49
N GLN A 32 -16.41 -34.51 -38.20
CA GLN A 32 -17.67 -34.76 -38.91
C GLN A 32 -17.56 -34.31 -40.38
N PHE A 33 -16.97 -33.14 -40.63
CA PHE A 33 -16.69 -32.67 -41.98
C PHE A 33 -15.82 -33.66 -42.77
N LEU A 34 -14.69 -34.13 -42.21
CA LEU A 34 -13.83 -35.11 -42.87
C LEU A 34 -14.55 -36.44 -43.14
N THR A 35 -15.45 -36.86 -42.25
CA THR A 35 -16.23 -38.10 -42.41
C THR A 35 -17.24 -37.97 -43.53
N LEU A 36 -17.98 -36.86 -43.59
CA LEU A 36 -18.92 -36.57 -44.68
C LEU A 36 -18.19 -36.40 -46.02
N LEU A 37 -17.04 -35.71 -46.03
CA LEU A 37 -16.20 -35.56 -47.21
C LEU A 37 -15.73 -36.91 -47.76
N THR A 38 -15.22 -37.77 -46.88
CA THR A 38 -14.75 -39.10 -47.27
C THR A 38 -15.90 -39.96 -47.81
N THR A 39 -17.07 -39.86 -47.19
CA THR A 39 -18.28 -40.58 -47.63
C THR A 39 -18.78 -40.07 -49.00
N GLN A 40 -18.73 -38.76 -49.24
CA GLN A 40 -19.11 -38.18 -50.53
C GLN A 40 -18.13 -38.59 -51.63
N LEU A 41 -16.81 -38.56 -51.37
CA LEU A 41 -15.78 -39.02 -52.31
C LEU A 41 -15.91 -40.50 -52.66
N GLN A 42 -16.28 -41.35 -51.70
CA GLN A 42 -16.52 -42.78 -51.94
C GLN A 42 -17.76 -43.07 -52.80
N ASN A 43 -18.74 -42.15 -52.82
CA ASN A 43 -20.01 -42.32 -53.53
C ASN A 43 -20.17 -41.39 -54.74
N GLN A 44 -19.08 -40.76 -55.23
CA GLN A 44 -19.17 -39.89 -56.40
C GLN A 44 -19.35 -40.68 -57.70
N ASP A 45 -20.14 -40.09 -58.61
CA ASP A 45 -20.23 -40.53 -59.99
C ASP A 45 -19.00 -40.03 -60.78
N PRO A 46 -18.20 -40.92 -61.37
CA PRO A 46 -17.01 -40.56 -62.15
C PRO A 46 -17.30 -39.67 -63.38
N LEU A 47 -18.56 -39.52 -63.80
CA LEU A 47 -18.97 -38.65 -64.92
C LEU A 47 -19.36 -37.22 -64.49
N SER A 48 -19.37 -36.90 -63.19
CA SER A 48 -19.66 -35.54 -62.70
C SER A 48 -18.89 -35.23 -61.40
N PRO A 49 -17.57 -34.94 -61.49
CA PRO A 49 -16.76 -34.65 -60.33
C PRO A 49 -17.21 -33.36 -59.65
N MET A 50 -17.36 -33.40 -58.33
CA MET A 50 -17.71 -32.21 -57.53
C MET A 50 -16.56 -31.18 -57.51
N ASP A 51 -16.91 -29.90 -57.39
CA ASP A 51 -15.95 -28.79 -57.39
C ASP A 51 -15.13 -28.75 -56.08
N SER A 52 -13.82 -28.97 -56.21
CA SER A 52 -12.85 -28.95 -55.10
C SER A 52 -12.66 -27.59 -54.41
N THR A 53 -13.15 -26.52 -55.03
CA THR A 53 -12.99 -25.14 -54.56
C THR A 53 -13.74 -24.89 -53.25
N GLU A 54 -14.93 -25.48 -53.08
CA GLU A 54 -15.77 -25.27 -51.90
C GLU A 54 -15.20 -25.93 -50.64
N PHE A 55 -14.56 -27.10 -50.78
CA PHE A 55 -13.86 -27.77 -49.68
C PHE A 55 -12.63 -26.99 -49.23
N THR A 56 -11.87 -26.45 -50.18
CA THR A 56 -10.69 -25.63 -49.89
C THR A 56 -11.11 -24.38 -49.11
N ASN A 57 -12.23 -23.76 -49.49
CA ASN A 57 -12.79 -22.62 -48.77
C ASN A 57 -13.23 -22.98 -47.34
N GLN A 58 -13.86 -24.15 -47.13
CA GLN A 58 -14.25 -24.60 -45.79
C GLN A 58 -13.04 -24.93 -44.90
N LEU A 59 -11.99 -25.56 -45.44
CA LEU A 59 -10.74 -25.81 -44.71
C LEU A 59 -10.05 -24.51 -44.28
N VAL A 60 -10.03 -23.50 -45.15
CA VAL A 60 -9.51 -22.17 -44.81
C VAL A 60 -10.33 -21.52 -43.70
N GLN A 61 -11.67 -21.64 -43.72
CA GLN A 61 -12.54 -21.13 -42.65
C GLN A 61 -12.28 -21.83 -41.31
N PHE A 62 -12.13 -23.17 -41.29
CA PHE A 62 -11.76 -23.89 -40.06
C PHE A 62 -10.41 -23.44 -39.50
N SER A 63 -9.40 -23.26 -40.36
CA SER A 63 -8.08 -22.77 -39.94
C SER A 63 -8.16 -21.34 -39.38
N GLN A 64 -9.00 -20.46 -39.96
CA GLN A 64 -9.23 -19.12 -39.43
C GLN A 64 -9.90 -19.14 -38.05
N VAL A 65 -10.93 -19.97 -37.86
CA VAL A 65 -11.61 -20.12 -36.57
C VAL A 65 -10.67 -20.73 -35.53
N GLU A 66 -9.87 -21.73 -35.91
CA GLU A 66 -8.86 -22.33 -35.03
C GLU A 66 -7.82 -21.29 -34.59
N GLN A 67 -7.30 -20.48 -35.52
CA GLN A 67 -6.40 -19.38 -35.19
C GLN A 67 -7.05 -18.36 -34.26
N GLN A 68 -8.34 -18.05 -34.45
CA GLN A 68 -9.08 -17.15 -33.56
C GLN A 68 -9.24 -17.75 -32.15
N ILE A 69 -9.55 -19.04 -32.04
CA ILE A 69 -9.61 -19.75 -30.76
C ILE A 69 -8.24 -19.73 -30.07
N ASN A 70 -7.17 -20.05 -30.80
CA ASN A 70 -5.79 -20.00 -30.29
C ASN A 70 -5.40 -18.58 -29.83
N MET A 71 -5.84 -17.54 -30.54
CA MET A 71 -5.64 -16.15 -30.14
C MET A 71 -6.39 -15.84 -28.83
N ASN A 72 -7.65 -16.24 -28.72
CA ASN A 72 -8.43 -16.06 -27.49
C ASN A 72 -7.80 -16.78 -26.29
N GLN A 73 -7.32 -18.02 -26.47
CA GLN A 73 -6.58 -18.75 -25.42
C GLN A 73 -5.32 -18.00 -24.97
N LYS A 74 -4.55 -17.44 -25.91
CA LYS A 74 -3.37 -16.63 -25.56
C LYS A 74 -3.75 -15.36 -24.81
N MET A 75 -4.87 -14.71 -25.17
CA MET A 75 -5.38 -13.56 -24.43
C MET A 75 -5.85 -13.93 -23.02
N ASP A 76 -6.55 -15.06 -22.85
CA ASP A 76 -6.95 -15.58 -21.54
C ASP A 76 -5.72 -15.87 -20.65
N ASN A 77 -4.65 -16.42 -21.24
CA ASN A 77 -3.37 -16.63 -20.55
C ASN A 77 -2.70 -15.31 -20.15
N LEU A 78 -2.70 -14.30 -21.02
CA LEU A 78 -2.16 -12.97 -20.70
C LEU A 78 -2.95 -12.29 -19.58
N VAL A 79 -4.28 -12.37 -19.61
CA VAL A 79 -5.14 -11.86 -18.53
C VAL A 79 -4.84 -12.58 -17.21
N SER A 80 -4.65 -13.90 -17.25
CA SER A 80 -4.31 -14.69 -16.06
C SER A 80 -2.93 -14.31 -15.48
N LEU A 81 -1.93 -14.10 -16.34
CA LEU A 81 -0.60 -13.64 -15.93
C LEU A 81 -0.66 -12.22 -15.34
N GLN A 82 -1.43 -11.32 -15.95
CA GLN A 82 -1.64 -9.97 -15.44
C GLN A 82 -2.34 -10.00 -14.07
N LEU A 83 -3.36 -10.85 -13.91
CA LEU A 83 -4.06 -11.02 -12.65
C LEU A 83 -3.16 -11.58 -11.55
N ALA A 84 -2.31 -12.56 -11.88
CA ALA A 84 -1.31 -13.09 -10.96
C ALA A 84 -0.30 -12.01 -10.53
N SER A 85 0.13 -11.17 -11.48
CA SER A 85 1.01 -10.02 -11.22
C SER A 85 0.36 -9.01 -10.27
N ILE A 86 -0.88 -8.58 -10.54
CA ILE A 86 -1.64 -7.66 -9.66
C ILE A 86 -1.87 -8.30 -8.30
N SER A 87 -2.19 -9.60 -8.24
CA SER A 87 -2.36 -10.33 -6.97
C SER A 87 -1.07 -10.34 -6.16
N SER A 88 0.08 -10.52 -6.80
CA SER A 88 1.39 -10.44 -6.13
C SER A 88 1.65 -9.05 -5.54
N VAL A 89 1.26 -7.98 -6.24
CA VAL A 89 1.32 -6.61 -5.72
C VAL A 89 0.35 -6.42 -4.55
N ALA A 90 -0.89 -6.91 -4.68
CA ALA A 90 -1.93 -6.83 -3.67
C ALA A 90 -1.54 -7.56 -2.36
N LEU A 91 -0.86 -8.72 -2.46
CA LEU A 91 -0.31 -9.45 -1.31
C LEU A 91 0.66 -8.59 -0.49
N GLY A 92 1.39 -7.67 -1.13
CA GLY A 92 2.28 -6.73 -0.47
C GLY A 92 1.56 -5.76 0.47
N TYR A 93 0.26 -5.49 0.24
CA TYR A 93 -0.54 -4.64 1.13
C TYR A 93 -1.02 -5.37 2.39
N VAL A 94 -1.00 -6.71 2.41
CA VAL A 94 -1.51 -7.47 3.55
C VAL A 94 -0.70 -7.14 4.81
N GLY A 95 -1.41 -6.72 5.86
CA GLY A 95 -0.81 -6.26 7.12
C GLY A 95 -0.48 -4.77 7.16
N MET A 96 -0.48 -4.07 6.02
CA MET A 96 -0.31 -2.61 5.96
C MET A 96 -1.59 -1.88 6.37
N ASP A 97 -1.41 -0.66 6.88
CA ASP A 97 -2.48 0.30 7.08
C ASP A 97 -2.57 1.19 5.83
N ILE A 98 -3.72 1.16 5.18
CA ILE A 98 -3.96 1.87 3.92
C ILE A 98 -4.90 3.05 4.15
N SER A 99 -4.67 4.12 3.39
CA SER A 99 -5.62 5.22 3.22
C SER A 99 -6.29 5.06 1.86
N TYR A 100 -7.62 5.03 1.83
CA TYR A 100 -8.36 4.81 0.59
C TYR A 100 -9.60 5.71 0.50
N VAL A 101 -9.96 6.09 -0.71
CA VAL A 101 -11.14 6.93 -0.98
C VAL A 101 -12.40 6.10 -0.72
N SER A 102 -13.12 6.43 0.35
CA SER A 102 -14.39 5.77 0.69
C SER A 102 -15.20 6.61 1.65
N ALA A 103 -16.53 6.54 1.49
CA ALA A 103 -17.50 7.05 2.45
C ALA A 103 -17.87 6.00 3.51
N GLU A 104 -17.19 4.87 3.54
CA GLU A 104 -17.44 3.78 4.49
C GLU A 104 -16.10 3.34 5.09
N MET A 105 -16.13 2.95 6.36
CA MET A 105 -14.97 2.59 7.16
C MET A 105 -15.29 1.39 8.07
N ASN A 106 -14.27 0.63 8.42
CA ASN A 106 -14.37 -0.47 9.38
C ASN A 106 -13.79 -0.04 10.73
N TYR A 107 -14.60 -0.07 11.78
CA TYR A 107 -14.19 0.26 13.14
C TYR A 107 -13.89 -1.00 13.95
N GLU A 108 -12.68 -1.08 14.50
CA GLU A 108 -12.19 -2.23 15.29
C GLU A 108 -11.88 -1.85 16.75
N GLY A 109 -12.53 -0.80 17.28
CA GLY A 109 -12.30 -0.34 18.66
C GLY A 109 -11.13 0.64 18.80
N LYS A 110 -10.54 1.11 17.69
CA LYS A 110 -9.47 2.11 17.67
C LYS A 110 -9.93 3.38 16.95
N PRO A 111 -9.46 4.58 17.35
CA PRO A 111 -9.77 5.81 16.64
C PRO A 111 -9.43 5.70 15.15
N ILE A 112 -10.29 6.26 14.30
CA ILE A 112 -10.12 6.28 12.85
C ILE A 112 -9.86 7.72 12.42
N ASP A 113 -8.80 7.90 11.65
CA ASP A 113 -8.55 9.16 10.96
C ASP A 113 -9.35 9.24 9.66
N ILE A 114 -10.13 10.31 9.55
CA ILE A 114 -10.99 10.65 8.42
C ILE A 114 -10.41 11.91 7.81
N ASN A 115 -9.83 11.76 6.63
CA ASN A 115 -9.31 12.87 5.84
C ASN A 115 -10.35 13.29 4.81
N TYR A 116 -10.52 14.58 4.62
CA TYR A 116 -11.44 15.10 3.62
C TYR A 116 -10.91 16.36 2.96
N ALA A 117 -11.28 16.57 1.70
CA ALA A 117 -10.88 17.75 0.94
C ALA A 117 -12.10 18.60 0.60
N LEU A 118 -12.01 19.90 0.90
CA LEU A 118 -12.99 20.91 0.49
C LEU A 118 -12.42 21.71 -0.68
N SER A 119 -13.20 21.90 -1.74
CA SER A 119 -12.79 22.67 -2.92
C SER A 119 -12.66 24.18 -2.65
N GLU A 120 -13.36 24.66 -1.63
CA GLU A 120 -13.38 26.05 -1.17
C GLU A 120 -13.59 26.12 0.35
N GLU A 121 -13.47 27.32 0.93
CA GLU A 121 -13.70 27.53 2.36
C GLU A 121 -15.20 27.42 2.69
N ALA A 122 -15.51 26.65 3.74
CA ALA A 122 -16.88 26.44 4.19
C ALA A 122 -17.28 27.41 5.31
N VAL A 123 -18.56 27.76 5.37
CA VAL A 123 -19.15 28.48 6.51
C VAL A 123 -19.49 27.51 7.65
N THR A 124 -20.05 26.35 7.30
CA THR A 124 -20.26 25.22 8.21
C THR A 124 -19.69 23.96 7.60
N ALA A 125 -19.10 23.11 8.43
CA ALA A 125 -18.67 21.77 8.04
C ALA A 125 -18.90 20.83 9.22
N LYS A 126 -19.61 19.73 8.97
CA LYS A 126 -19.87 18.67 9.96
C LYS A 126 -19.45 17.32 9.42
N VAL A 127 -18.83 16.51 10.27
CA VAL A 127 -18.71 15.07 10.03
C VAL A 127 -19.93 14.38 10.60
N ASN A 128 -20.57 13.53 9.79
CA ASN A 128 -21.69 12.70 10.17
C ASN A 128 -21.31 11.24 9.96
N VAL A 129 -21.45 10.43 11.00
CA VAL A 129 -21.19 8.98 10.95
C VAL A 129 -22.50 8.23 11.14
N TYR A 130 -22.76 7.26 10.27
CA TYR A 130 -23.95 6.43 10.28
C TYR A 130 -23.60 4.95 10.49
N ASP A 131 -24.50 4.22 11.12
CA ASP A 131 -24.39 2.76 11.25
C ASP A 131 -24.83 2.02 9.97
N GLN A 132 -24.79 0.68 10.00
CA GLN A 132 -25.18 -0.18 8.86
C GLN A 132 -26.66 -0.07 8.46
N ASN A 133 -27.49 0.55 9.31
CA ASN A 133 -28.92 0.76 9.07
C ASN A 133 -29.20 2.22 8.67
N ASP A 134 -28.17 2.97 8.27
CA ASP A 134 -28.22 4.40 7.93
C ASP A 134 -28.69 5.32 9.07
N ASN A 135 -28.60 4.87 10.33
CA ASN A 135 -28.92 5.75 11.46
C ASN A 135 -27.72 6.62 11.81
N LEU A 136 -27.96 7.93 11.97
CA LEU A 136 -26.93 8.86 12.44
C LEU A 136 -26.53 8.54 13.89
N VAL A 137 -25.29 8.14 14.09
CA VAL A 137 -24.75 7.78 15.42
C VAL A 137 -23.81 8.84 15.99
N TYR A 138 -23.13 9.61 15.13
CA TYR A 138 -22.20 10.65 15.56
C TYR A 138 -22.26 11.86 14.62
N SER A 139 -22.19 13.07 15.21
CA SER A 139 -22.08 14.32 14.46
C SER A 139 -21.21 15.32 15.23
N ALA A 140 -20.27 15.96 14.55
CA ALA A 140 -19.40 16.98 15.13
C ALA A 140 -19.00 18.04 14.11
N ASP A 141 -18.71 19.26 14.58
CA ASP A 141 -18.11 20.30 13.75
C ASP A 141 -16.65 19.96 13.42
N VAL A 142 -16.24 20.23 12.18
CA VAL A 142 -14.90 19.91 11.67
C VAL A 142 -14.25 21.12 11.01
N PRO A 143 -12.92 21.10 10.75
CA PRO A 143 -12.23 22.18 10.03
C PRO A 143 -12.93 22.59 8.72
N LYS A 144 -12.92 23.90 8.45
CA LYS A 144 -13.69 24.52 7.34
C LYS A 144 -12.81 25.03 6.21
N ASN A 145 -11.50 24.80 6.32
CA ASN A 145 -10.50 25.36 5.43
C ASN A 145 -10.60 24.71 4.06
N ALA A 146 -10.39 25.48 3.00
CA ALA A 146 -10.19 24.92 1.67
C ALA A 146 -8.95 24.00 1.66
N GLY A 147 -8.98 22.94 0.86
CA GLY A 147 -7.92 21.94 0.78
C GLY A 147 -8.16 20.75 1.73
N THR A 148 -7.06 20.08 2.11
CA THR A 148 -7.13 18.84 2.91
C THR A 148 -7.28 19.16 4.39
N ASN A 149 -8.19 18.45 5.03
CA ASN A 149 -8.48 18.52 6.46
C ASN A 149 -8.55 17.09 7.03
N GLN A 150 -8.40 16.98 8.34
CA GLN A 150 -8.47 15.71 9.06
C GLN A 150 -9.36 15.85 10.30
N VAL A 151 -10.12 14.81 10.60
CA VAL A 151 -10.82 14.62 11.86
C VAL A 151 -10.62 13.19 12.34
N THR A 152 -10.44 13.00 13.64
CA THR A 152 -10.34 11.67 14.24
C THR A 152 -11.66 11.32 14.92
N TRP A 153 -12.24 10.17 14.55
CA TRP A 153 -13.43 9.63 15.21
C TRP A 153 -13.05 8.49 16.14
N ASN A 154 -13.37 8.63 17.43
CA ASN A 154 -12.99 7.66 18.46
C ASN A 154 -13.91 6.43 18.54
N GLY A 155 -14.91 6.33 17.67
CA GLY A 155 -15.91 5.25 17.72
C GLY A 155 -16.94 5.43 18.82
N THR A 156 -17.30 6.67 19.13
CA THR A 156 -18.33 7.01 20.12
C THR A 156 -19.49 7.70 19.43
N LYS A 157 -20.68 7.57 20.00
CA LYS A 157 -21.86 8.39 19.65
C LYS A 157 -21.67 9.84 20.08
N THR A 158 -22.54 10.73 19.60
CA THR A 158 -22.58 12.14 20.04
C THR A 158 -22.79 12.29 21.56
N ASN A 159 -23.45 11.33 22.21
CA ASN A 159 -23.65 11.31 23.66
C ASN A 159 -22.47 10.71 24.46
N GLY A 160 -21.39 10.31 23.79
CA GLY A 160 -20.19 9.73 24.40
C GLY A 160 -20.22 8.22 24.60
N GLU A 161 -21.32 7.52 24.30
CA GLU A 161 -21.37 6.05 24.37
C GLU A 161 -20.45 5.42 23.32
N ALA A 162 -19.69 4.40 23.72
CA ALA A 162 -18.89 3.61 22.79
C ALA A 162 -19.78 2.80 21.84
N LEU A 163 -19.39 2.73 20.58
CA LEU A 163 -20.04 1.93 19.55
C LEU A 163 -19.33 0.57 19.39
N PRO A 164 -20.05 -0.48 18.98
CA PRO A 164 -19.43 -1.78 18.72
C PRO A 164 -18.49 -1.72 17.51
N ALA A 165 -17.59 -2.69 17.40
CA ALA A 165 -16.84 -2.89 16.17
C ALA A 165 -17.79 -3.24 15.01
N GLY A 166 -17.53 -2.68 13.83
CA GLY A 166 -18.39 -2.88 12.66
C GLY A 166 -18.15 -1.87 11.55
N THR A 167 -18.95 -1.96 10.49
CA THR A 167 -18.91 -1.02 9.37
C THR A 167 -19.75 0.21 9.68
N TYR A 168 -19.18 1.38 9.38
CA TYR A 168 -19.83 2.68 9.51
C TYR A 168 -19.66 3.47 8.21
N SER A 169 -20.62 4.33 7.89
CA SER A 169 -20.47 5.30 6.80
C SER A 169 -20.20 6.69 7.34
N VAL A 170 -19.42 7.47 6.61
CA VAL A 170 -19.04 8.84 6.93
C VAL A 170 -19.46 9.76 5.78
N LYS A 171 -20.03 10.90 6.16
CA LYS A 171 -20.38 11.99 5.26
C LYS A 171 -19.88 13.30 5.81
N ILE A 172 -19.25 14.11 4.98
CA ILE A 172 -18.94 15.50 5.30
C ILE A 172 -20.02 16.37 4.70
N ASP A 173 -20.78 17.06 5.54
CA ASP A 173 -21.74 18.07 5.12
C ASP A 173 -21.12 19.44 5.34
N ALA A 174 -20.70 20.08 4.24
CA ALA A 174 -20.11 21.42 4.23
C ALA A 174 -20.90 22.35 3.32
N VAL A 175 -21.08 23.62 3.72
CA VAL A 175 -21.77 24.63 2.92
C VAL A 175 -20.93 25.89 2.77
N ASN A 176 -20.98 26.51 1.60
CA ASN A 176 -20.28 27.77 1.33
C ASN A 176 -21.11 28.99 1.78
N LYS A 177 -20.58 30.19 1.52
CA LYS A 177 -21.24 31.46 1.88
C LYS A 177 -22.59 31.69 1.19
N ALA A 178 -22.82 31.06 0.04
CA ALA A 178 -24.10 31.12 -0.67
C ALA A 178 -25.14 30.12 -0.12
N GLY A 179 -24.77 29.27 0.84
CA GLY A 179 -25.63 28.20 1.36
C GLY A 179 -25.67 26.96 0.47
N THR A 180 -24.79 26.87 -0.53
CA THR A 180 -24.68 25.71 -1.43
C THR A 180 -23.78 24.65 -0.79
N ALA A 181 -24.13 23.37 -0.96
CA ALA A 181 -23.30 22.25 -0.53
C ALA A 181 -21.97 22.23 -1.29
N ILE A 182 -20.88 21.99 -0.57
CA ILE A 182 -19.53 21.85 -1.13
C ILE A 182 -19.27 20.35 -1.37
N GLU A 183 -19.02 20.01 -2.64
CA GLU A 183 -18.57 18.67 -3.02
C GLU A 183 -17.26 18.33 -2.31
N ASN A 184 -17.19 17.12 -1.76
CA ASN A 184 -16.05 16.66 -0.99
C ASN A 184 -15.77 15.18 -1.28
N SER A 185 -14.51 14.80 -1.05
CA SER A 185 -14.10 13.40 -1.06
C SER A 185 -13.58 13.05 0.32
N THR A 186 -13.88 11.84 0.77
CA THR A 186 -13.43 11.32 2.07
C THR A 186 -12.43 10.19 1.84
N VAL A 187 -11.33 10.25 2.58
CA VAL A 187 -10.28 9.25 2.63
C VAL A 187 -10.23 8.71 4.05
N VAL A 188 -10.44 7.41 4.19
CA VAL A 188 -10.44 6.73 5.49
C VAL A 188 -9.24 5.80 5.57
N THR A 189 -8.86 5.48 6.80
CA THR A 189 -7.76 4.55 7.09
C THR A 189 -8.31 3.18 7.49
N GLY A 190 -7.59 2.12 7.13
CA GLY A 190 -7.94 0.77 7.54
C GLY A 190 -6.84 -0.24 7.26
N ARG A 191 -6.84 -1.32 8.04
CA ARG A 191 -5.83 -2.36 7.93
C ARG A 191 -6.23 -3.43 6.94
N VAL A 192 -5.30 -3.79 6.05
CA VAL A 192 -5.52 -4.88 5.10
C VAL A 192 -5.31 -6.23 5.78
N ARG A 193 -6.34 -7.08 5.76
CA ARG A 193 -6.35 -8.42 6.35
C ARG A 193 -6.10 -9.53 5.34
N GLY A 194 -6.26 -9.23 4.04
CA GLY A 194 -6.10 -10.20 2.97
C GLY A 194 -6.36 -9.58 1.61
N ILE A 195 -6.43 -10.43 0.60
CA ILE A 195 -6.84 -10.06 -0.75
C ILE A 195 -7.90 -11.03 -1.21
N GLU A 196 -8.70 -10.60 -2.17
CA GLU A 196 -9.63 -11.45 -2.87
C GLU A 196 -9.74 -11.05 -4.33
N THR A 197 -10.27 -11.94 -5.15
CA THR A 197 -10.53 -11.66 -6.56
C THR A 197 -12.00 -11.87 -6.85
N GLN A 198 -12.68 -10.81 -7.25
CA GLN A 198 -14.07 -10.87 -7.69
C GLN A 198 -14.14 -10.50 -9.17
N ASN A 199 -14.73 -11.36 -10.00
CA ASN A 199 -14.91 -11.11 -11.45
C ASN A 199 -13.62 -10.69 -12.21
N GLY A 200 -12.46 -11.21 -11.80
CA GLY A 200 -11.17 -10.88 -12.42
C GLY A 200 -10.55 -9.55 -11.97
N ILE A 201 -11.13 -8.88 -10.98
CA ILE A 201 -10.59 -7.70 -10.33
C ILE A 201 -10.07 -8.10 -8.95
N VAL A 202 -8.85 -7.68 -8.63
CA VAL A 202 -8.24 -7.92 -7.30
C VAL A 202 -8.65 -6.80 -6.36
N TYR A 203 -9.08 -7.18 -5.17
CA TYR A 203 -9.42 -6.30 -4.07
C TYR A 203 -8.54 -6.62 -2.87
N VAL A 204 -8.25 -5.61 -2.06
CA VAL A 204 -7.71 -5.81 -0.71
C VAL A 204 -8.87 -5.84 0.30
N LEU A 205 -8.75 -6.66 1.34
CA LEU A 205 -9.77 -6.82 2.35
C LEU A 205 -9.47 -5.93 3.56
N VAL A 206 -10.36 -4.99 3.87
CA VAL A 206 -10.32 -4.17 5.09
C VAL A 206 -11.55 -4.47 5.93
N GLY A 207 -11.36 -5.10 7.08
CA GLY A 207 -12.49 -5.69 7.82
C GLY A 207 -13.18 -6.77 6.99
N GLU A 208 -14.47 -6.59 6.72
CA GLU A 208 -15.28 -7.45 5.82
C GLU A 208 -15.44 -6.85 4.41
N ARG A 209 -14.72 -5.78 4.07
CA ARG A 209 -14.95 -5.00 2.86
C ARG A 209 -13.86 -5.21 1.80
N ALA A 210 -14.33 -5.32 0.56
CA ALA A 210 -13.50 -5.40 -0.64
C ALA A 210 -13.15 -4.00 -1.14
N ILE A 211 -11.89 -3.59 -1.01
CA ILE A 211 -11.40 -2.28 -1.43
C ILE A 211 -10.59 -2.43 -2.71
N ALA A 212 -10.97 -1.70 -3.76
CA ALA A 212 -10.26 -1.74 -5.04
C ALA A 212 -8.87 -1.10 -4.90
N LEU A 213 -7.83 -1.73 -5.47
CA LEU A 213 -6.46 -1.20 -5.41
C LEU A 213 -6.35 0.23 -5.97
N SER A 214 -7.17 0.58 -6.96
CA SER A 214 -7.20 1.94 -7.55
C SER A 214 -7.72 3.02 -6.61
N SER A 215 -8.43 2.65 -5.55
CA SER A 215 -8.95 3.59 -4.55
C SER A 215 -7.95 3.87 -3.41
N ILE A 216 -6.86 3.10 -3.34
CA ILE A 216 -5.80 3.27 -2.35
C ILE A 216 -4.97 4.50 -2.72
N VAL A 217 -4.94 5.47 -1.81
CA VAL A 217 -4.16 6.71 -1.95
C VAL A 217 -2.76 6.52 -1.38
N ASN A 218 -2.64 5.81 -0.26
CA ASN A 218 -1.37 5.55 0.41
C ASN A 218 -1.44 4.20 1.16
N ALA A 219 -0.29 3.53 1.30
CA ALA A 219 -0.15 2.39 2.18
C ALA A 219 1.11 2.55 3.04
N ASN A 220 0.92 2.49 4.35
CA ASN A 220 2.00 2.53 5.33
C ASN A 220 2.17 1.14 5.94
N ALA A 221 3.41 0.66 5.95
CA ALA A 221 3.72 -0.52 6.75
C ALA A 221 3.65 -0.12 8.22
N THR A 222 2.76 -0.73 8.99
CA THR A 222 2.88 -0.68 10.44
C THR A 222 4.23 -1.30 10.80
N THR A 223 4.97 -0.64 11.69
CA THR A 223 6.38 -0.83 12.09
C THR A 223 6.73 -2.22 12.65
N SER A 224 6.26 -3.32 12.06
CA SER A 224 6.50 -4.67 12.58
C SER A 224 6.58 -5.79 11.55
N ASN A 225 6.47 -5.56 10.22
CA ASN A 225 6.78 -6.64 9.26
C ASN A 225 7.08 -6.17 7.83
N THR A 226 8.22 -5.53 7.63
CA THR A 226 8.80 -5.24 6.28
C THR A 226 10.15 -5.92 6.11
N GLY A 227 10.20 -7.21 6.49
CA GLY A 227 11.38 -8.07 6.30
C GLY A 227 11.45 -8.76 4.94
N SER A 228 10.51 -8.52 4.01
CA SER A 228 10.51 -9.22 2.72
C SER A 228 11.55 -8.63 1.76
N ALA A 229 12.47 -9.47 1.28
CA ALA A 229 13.52 -9.09 0.32
C ALA A 229 12.98 -8.40 -0.94
N SER A 230 11.76 -8.74 -1.37
CA SER A 230 11.09 -8.10 -2.51
C SER A 230 10.78 -6.61 -2.31
N ALA A 231 10.46 -6.19 -1.09
CA ALA A 231 10.19 -4.77 -0.79
C ALA A 231 11.50 -3.96 -0.76
N ALA A 232 12.58 -4.57 -0.24
CA ALA A 232 13.89 -3.96 -0.16
C ALA A 232 14.51 -3.68 -1.53
N LEU A 233 14.28 -4.56 -2.53
CA LEU A 233 14.75 -4.37 -3.92
C LEU A 233 14.23 -3.07 -4.55
N GLY A 234 13.01 -2.64 -4.17
CA GLY A 234 12.42 -1.40 -4.66
C GLY A 234 13.18 -0.15 -4.22
N TYR A 235 13.97 -0.22 -3.14
CA TYR A 235 14.73 0.91 -2.63
C TYR A 235 16.08 1.11 -3.30
N VAL A 236 16.59 0.13 -4.05
CA VAL A 236 17.91 0.24 -4.69
C VAL A 236 17.93 1.46 -5.62
N GLY A 237 18.87 2.38 -5.37
CA GLY A 237 18.94 3.63 -6.12
C GLY A 237 17.87 4.66 -5.73
N MET A 238 17.27 4.57 -4.54
CA MET A 238 16.45 5.62 -3.94
C MET A 238 17.24 6.36 -2.85
N ASP A 239 16.89 7.63 -2.65
CA ASP A 239 17.30 8.37 -1.46
C ASP A 239 16.27 8.09 -0.37
N VAL A 240 16.74 7.55 0.75
CA VAL A 240 15.88 7.10 1.84
C VAL A 240 16.17 7.87 3.12
N SER A 241 15.17 7.98 3.99
CA SER A 241 15.37 8.24 5.41
C SER A 241 15.11 6.97 6.20
N TYR A 242 15.95 6.67 7.19
CA TYR A 242 15.85 5.43 7.96
C TYR A 242 16.06 5.68 9.45
N GLU A 243 15.25 5.01 10.27
CA GLU A 243 15.33 5.04 11.72
C GLU A 243 16.51 4.20 12.20
N THR A 244 17.36 4.82 13.02
CA THR A 244 18.40 4.13 13.78
C THR A 244 18.93 5.05 14.87
N SER A 245 19.43 4.46 15.94
CA SER A 245 20.22 5.13 16.96
C SER A 245 21.72 4.95 16.75
N ASP A 246 22.14 4.15 15.77
CA ASP A 246 23.55 3.80 15.57
C ASP A 246 24.27 4.83 14.69
N LEU A 247 25.39 5.30 15.21
CA LEU A 247 26.29 6.25 14.57
C LEU A 247 27.61 5.56 14.27
N LYS A 248 28.19 5.87 13.12
CA LYS A 248 29.58 5.57 12.81
C LYS A 248 30.31 6.88 12.59
N PHE A 249 31.22 7.22 13.49
CA PHE A 249 32.03 8.43 13.40
C PHE A 249 33.42 8.06 12.90
N ASP A 250 33.89 8.75 11.87
CA ASP A 250 35.21 8.50 11.27
C ASP A 250 36.34 9.26 11.98
N GLY A 251 36.03 10.00 13.05
CA GLY A 251 36.98 10.80 13.81
C GLY A 251 37.15 12.23 13.29
N THR A 252 36.57 12.58 12.14
CA THR A 252 36.83 13.84 11.44
C THR A 252 35.56 14.55 10.96
N ASN A 253 34.66 13.86 10.27
CA ASN A 253 33.50 14.45 9.62
C ASN A 253 32.30 14.54 10.58
N PRO A 254 31.71 15.74 10.77
CA PRO A 254 30.53 15.89 11.60
C PRO A 254 29.36 15.05 11.10
N ILE A 255 28.61 14.47 12.04
CA ILE A 255 27.42 13.68 11.75
C ILE A 255 26.18 14.56 11.94
N GLU A 256 25.34 14.66 10.90
CA GLU A 256 24.00 15.22 11.02
C GLU A 256 23.04 14.16 11.57
N ILE A 257 22.44 14.46 12.71
CA ILE A 257 21.44 13.64 13.39
C ILE A 257 20.10 14.33 13.21
N ASN A 258 19.14 13.65 12.58
CA ASN A 258 17.78 14.13 12.45
C ASN A 258 16.92 13.44 13.49
N TYR A 259 16.04 14.17 14.15
CA TYR A 259 15.11 13.60 15.13
C TYR A 259 13.77 14.32 15.09
N SER A 260 12.69 13.60 15.38
CA SER A 260 11.34 14.17 15.47
C SER A 260 10.81 14.07 16.90
N LEU A 261 10.11 15.11 17.36
CA LEU A 261 9.33 15.10 18.59
C LEU A 261 7.84 15.09 18.22
N GLU A 262 7.05 14.19 18.80
CA GLU A 262 5.60 14.13 18.55
C GLU A 262 4.85 15.37 19.07
N GLU A 263 5.34 15.96 20.16
CA GLU A 263 4.74 17.14 20.79
C GLU A 263 5.81 18.06 21.36
N LYS A 264 5.39 19.22 21.88
CA LYS A 264 6.30 20.23 22.42
C LYS A 264 6.88 19.72 23.74
N ALA A 265 8.20 19.72 23.86
CA ALA A 265 8.88 19.38 25.09
C ALA A 265 9.11 20.63 25.98
N ALA A 266 9.21 20.41 27.29
CA ALA A 266 9.71 21.41 28.24
C ALA A 266 11.21 21.21 28.52
N ASN A 267 11.70 19.98 28.44
CA ASN A 267 13.12 19.63 28.53
C ASN A 267 13.47 18.66 27.40
N SER A 268 14.62 18.83 26.79
CA SER A 268 15.14 17.86 25.82
C SER A 268 16.65 17.85 25.78
N ALA A 269 17.23 16.68 25.58
CA ALA A 269 18.66 16.46 25.49
C ALA A 269 18.97 15.41 24.42
N ILE A 270 20.08 15.62 23.72
CA ILE A 270 20.70 14.61 22.87
C ILE A 270 21.89 14.02 23.61
N ASN A 271 21.93 12.70 23.72
CA ASN A 271 22.96 11.95 24.43
C ASN A 271 23.64 10.99 23.46
N ILE A 272 24.97 10.98 23.44
CA ILE A 272 25.78 10.10 22.59
C ILE A 272 26.62 9.22 23.48
N TYR A 273 26.53 7.92 23.26
CA TYR A 273 27.18 6.86 24.02
C TYR A 273 28.20 6.13 23.14
N ASP A 274 29.30 5.66 23.72
CA ASP A 274 30.21 4.75 23.02
C ASP A 274 29.64 3.33 22.93
N LYS A 275 30.36 2.43 22.24
CA LYS A 275 30.01 1.00 22.11
C LYS A 275 29.81 0.25 23.44
N ASN A 276 30.33 0.76 24.55
CA ASN A 276 30.17 0.16 25.88
C ASN A 276 28.98 0.77 26.65
N GLY A 277 28.23 1.68 26.03
CA GLY A 277 27.12 2.40 26.65
C GLY A 277 27.57 3.54 27.57
N VAL A 278 28.82 3.98 27.49
CA VAL A 278 29.33 5.09 28.32
C VAL A 278 28.99 6.41 27.64
N LEU A 279 28.41 7.35 28.40
CA LEU A 279 28.08 8.69 27.89
C LEU A 279 29.36 9.44 27.48
N VAL A 280 29.43 9.81 26.21
CA VAL A 280 30.53 10.56 25.58
C VAL A 280 30.17 12.02 25.44
N TYR A 281 28.93 12.31 25.04
CA TYR A 281 28.47 13.67 24.78
C TYR A 281 27.02 13.85 25.19
N THR A 282 26.69 15.03 25.74
CA THR A 282 25.32 15.46 25.98
C THR A 282 25.19 16.95 25.67
N ALA A 283 24.08 17.34 25.07
CA ALA A 283 23.73 18.73 24.81
C ALA A 283 22.21 18.94 24.85
N PRO A 284 21.74 20.17 25.14
CA PRO A 284 20.32 20.50 24.96
C PRO A 284 19.90 20.24 23.51
N ALA A 285 18.71 19.66 23.34
CA ALA A 285 18.08 19.46 22.03
C ALA A 285 16.97 20.51 21.80
N SER A 286 16.43 20.55 20.59
CA SER A 286 15.23 21.33 20.29
C SER A 286 14.04 20.79 21.08
N GLN A 287 13.15 21.70 21.45
CA GLN A 287 11.93 21.41 22.20
C GLN A 287 10.68 21.55 21.33
N MET A 288 10.85 21.89 20.05
CA MET A 288 9.76 22.08 19.11
C MET A 288 9.27 20.74 18.54
N PRO A 289 7.94 20.53 18.40
CA PRO A 289 7.40 19.38 17.69
C PRO A 289 7.88 19.30 16.24
N GLY A 290 7.85 18.10 15.67
CA GLY A 290 8.27 17.81 14.30
C GLY A 290 9.77 17.58 14.15
N THR A 291 10.25 17.62 12.90
CA THR A 291 11.63 17.31 12.55
C THR A 291 12.59 18.42 12.96
N ASN A 292 13.63 18.03 13.70
CA ASN A 292 14.72 18.86 14.15
C ASN A 292 16.07 18.25 13.72
N LYS A 293 17.09 19.09 13.70
CA LYS A 293 18.45 18.71 13.31
C LYS A 293 19.45 19.02 14.42
N PHE A 294 20.43 18.15 14.57
CA PHE A 294 21.58 18.36 15.43
C PHE A 294 22.85 17.87 14.73
N THR A 295 23.93 18.64 14.80
CA THR A 295 25.22 18.24 14.22
C THR A 295 26.21 17.93 15.32
N TRP A 296 26.68 16.69 15.37
CA TRP A 296 27.74 16.29 16.29
C TRP A 296 29.07 16.23 15.56
N ASN A 297 30.04 17.03 16.01
CA ASN A 297 31.38 17.13 15.45
C ASN A 297 32.42 16.23 16.14
N GLY A 298 31.99 15.25 16.93
CA GLY A 298 32.88 14.40 17.72
C GLY A 298 33.30 15.01 19.06
N ALA A 299 32.72 16.12 19.53
CA ALA A 299 33.05 16.67 20.84
C ALA A 299 32.69 15.69 21.98
N SER A 300 33.49 15.68 23.05
CA SER A 300 33.22 14.96 24.31
C SER A 300 32.89 15.93 25.44
N THR A 301 31.90 15.61 26.27
CA THR A 301 31.56 16.43 27.46
C THR A 301 32.59 16.38 28.56
N LYS A 302 33.52 15.41 28.52
CA LYS A 302 34.69 15.33 29.41
C LYS A 302 35.88 16.14 28.89
N GLY A 303 35.73 16.84 27.76
CA GLY A 303 36.79 17.54 27.04
C GLY A 303 37.47 16.66 25.98
N GLY A 304 38.02 17.30 24.95
CA GLY A 304 38.65 16.62 23.80
C GLY A 304 37.65 16.14 22.75
N THR A 305 38.13 15.29 21.84
CA THR A 305 37.35 14.69 20.75
C THR A 305 37.20 13.18 20.94
N ALA A 306 36.04 12.66 20.55
CA ALA A 306 35.75 11.25 20.46
C ALA A 306 36.57 10.64 19.31
N GLY A 307 37.08 9.42 19.50
CA GLY A 307 37.83 8.72 18.46
C GLY A 307 36.92 8.20 17.34
N ALA A 308 37.50 7.75 16.23
CA ALA A 308 36.75 7.00 15.23
C ALA A 308 36.16 5.72 15.85
N GLY A 309 34.90 5.42 15.56
CA GLY A 309 34.23 4.27 16.13
C GLY A 309 32.72 4.29 15.99
N ASP A 310 32.10 3.29 16.60
CA ASP A 310 30.65 3.12 16.65
C ASP A 310 30.11 3.75 17.95
N TYR A 311 29.03 4.52 17.81
CA TYR A 311 28.38 5.25 18.89
C TYR A 311 26.86 5.07 18.79
N THR A 312 26.15 5.35 19.88
CA THR A 312 24.69 5.33 19.91
C THR A 312 24.16 6.69 20.33
N VAL A 313 23.18 7.23 19.60
CA VAL A 313 22.47 8.45 19.97
C VAL A 313 21.12 8.13 20.57
N LYS A 314 20.78 8.85 21.65
CA LYS A 314 19.48 8.84 22.28
C LYS A 314 19.00 10.27 22.47
N VAL A 315 17.83 10.59 21.92
CA VAL A 315 17.13 11.84 22.22
C VAL A 315 16.15 11.56 23.33
N GLU A 316 16.21 12.36 24.39
CA GLU A 316 15.29 12.28 25.52
C GLU A 316 14.56 13.61 25.63
N ALA A 317 13.24 13.58 25.75
CA ALA A 317 12.42 14.76 25.85
C ALA A 317 11.27 14.52 26.84
N THR A 318 10.94 15.53 27.65
CA THR A 318 9.82 15.48 28.59
C THR A 318 8.98 16.76 28.53
N THR A 319 7.68 16.63 28.77
CA THR A 319 6.74 17.77 28.88
C THR A 319 6.91 18.52 30.20
N SER A 320 6.20 19.64 30.38
CA SER A 320 6.21 20.39 31.65
C SER A 320 5.66 19.59 32.84
N GLU A 321 4.87 18.54 32.57
CA GLU A 321 4.35 17.59 33.55
C GLU A 321 5.31 16.40 33.77
N ASN A 322 6.52 16.46 33.22
CA ASN A 322 7.54 15.42 33.30
C ASN A 322 7.13 14.08 32.64
N LYS A 323 6.20 14.11 31.68
CA LYS A 323 5.85 12.94 30.84
C LYS A 323 6.85 12.82 29.69
N ASN A 324 7.22 11.59 29.31
CA ASN A 324 8.10 11.36 28.17
C ASN A 324 7.40 11.75 26.86
N VAL A 325 8.11 12.50 26.03
CA VAL A 325 7.74 12.77 24.65
C VAL A 325 8.38 11.69 23.78
N ASN A 326 7.59 11.05 22.92
CA ASN A 326 8.11 10.11 21.95
C ASN A 326 9.05 10.82 20.98
N THR A 327 10.20 10.20 20.74
CA THR A 327 11.19 10.71 19.80
C THR A 327 11.60 9.64 18.82
N THR A 328 11.81 10.03 17.57
CA THR A 328 12.31 9.16 16.50
C THR A 328 13.61 9.75 15.98
N THR A 329 14.69 8.98 15.97
CA THR A 329 15.98 9.40 15.41
C THR A 329 16.19 8.73 14.05
N PHE A 330 16.56 9.50 13.05
CA PHE A 330 16.71 9.00 11.69
C PHE A 330 17.83 9.70 10.91
N PHE A 331 18.24 9.06 9.83
CA PHE A 331 19.33 9.51 8.95
C PHE A 331 18.89 9.44 7.50
N TYR A 332 19.57 10.20 6.65
CA TYR A 332 19.40 10.13 5.21
C TYR A 332 20.55 9.33 4.58
N GLY A 333 20.25 8.65 3.50
CA GLY A 333 21.28 7.97 2.71
C GLY A 333 20.74 7.44 1.39
N ARG A 334 21.68 7.08 0.53
CA ARG A 334 21.42 6.42 -0.74
C ARG A 334 21.46 4.92 -0.54
N VAL A 335 20.48 4.18 -1.06
CA VAL A 335 20.57 2.71 -1.05
C VAL A 335 21.40 2.23 -2.23
N ASP A 336 22.49 1.53 -1.92
CA ASP A 336 23.43 0.95 -2.87
C ASP A 336 23.04 -0.48 -3.28
N GLY A 337 22.30 -1.18 -2.43
CA GLY A 337 22.03 -2.61 -2.60
C GLY A 337 21.14 -3.18 -1.51
N VAL A 338 20.89 -4.49 -1.61
CA VAL A 338 20.03 -5.25 -0.70
C VAL A 338 20.73 -6.55 -0.34
N GLU A 339 20.61 -6.94 0.92
CA GLU A 339 21.09 -8.20 1.43
C GLU A 339 20.00 -8.87 2.29
N ASN A 340 20.06 -10.20 2.38
CA ASN A 340 19.17 -10.97 3.24
C ASN A 340 20.03 -11.67 4.31
N LYS A 341 19.75 -11.38 5.58
CA LYS A 341 20.42 -12.00 6.73
C LYS A 341 19.36 -12.71 7.56
N GLY A 342 19.34 -14.03 7.52
CA GLY A 342 18.44 -14.84 8.34
C GLY A 342 16.95 -14.65 8.03
N GLY A 343 16.59 -14.34 6.78
CA GLY A 343 15.21 -14.09 6.36
C GLY A 343 14.75 -12.65 6.54
N ILE A 344 15.58 -11.78 7.11
CA ILE A 344 15.32 -10.35 7.24
C ILE A 344 16.05 -9.62 6.11
N ALA A 345 15.31 -8.78 5.40
CA ALA A 345 15.87 -7.91 4.37
C ALA A 345 16.55 -6.68 4.98
N TYR A 346 17.76 -6.40 4.51
CA TYR A 346 18.53 -5.22 4.82
C TYR A 346 18.85 -4.48 3.52
N VAL A 347 18.90 -3.16 3.58
CA VAL A 347 19.46 -2.31 2.53
C VAL A 347 20.87 -1.89 2.92
N THR A 348 21.76 -1.77 1.93
CA THR A 348 23.12 -1.25 2.13
C THR A 348 23.13 0.24 1.80
N ILE A 349 23.63 1.06 2.72
CA ILE A 349 23.73 2.52 2.59
C ILE A 349 25.16 2.91 2.97
N GLY A 350 26.03 3.10 1.97
CA GLY A 350 27.47 3.14 2.17
C GLY A 350 27.95 1.85 2.87
N ASP A 351 28.71 2.01 3.95
CA ASP A 351 29.20 0.88 4.76
C ASP A 351 28.16 0.34 5.77
N LYS A 352 26.94 0.89 5.79
CA LYS A 352 25.91 0.51 6.76
C LYS A 352 24.95 -0.54 6.20
N SER A 353 24.66 -1.52 7.03
CA SER A 353 23.59 -2.49 6.83
C SER A 353 22.39 -2.05 7.67
N VAL A 354 21.29 -1.69 7.01
CA VAL A 354 20.11 -1.12 7.65
C VAL A 354 18.92 -2.03 7.38
N PRO A 355 18.16 -2.48 8.39
CA PRO A 355 16.95 -3.25 8.17
C PRO A 355 16.02 -2.50 7.22
N ALA A 356 15.53 -3.15 6.16
CA ALA A 356 14.60 -2.52 5.23
C ALA A 356 13.33 -2.03 5.95
N SER A 357 13.01 -2.63 7.09
CA SER A 357 11.90 -2.22 7.95
C SER A 357 12.08 -0.92 8.70
N SER A 358 13.29 -0.37 8.77
CA SER A 358 13.53 0.94 9.40
C SER A 358 13.49 2.09 8.40
N ILE A 359 13.26 1.83 7.11
CA ILE A 359 13.05 2.89 6.12
C ILE A 359 11.74 3.63 6.42
N LEU A 360 11.85 4.93 6.69
CA LEU A 360 10.73 5.83 6.97
C LEU A 360 10.15 6.46 5.70
N ASN A 361 11.01 6.81 4.74
CA ASN A 361 10.61 7.38 3.45
C ASN A 361 11.64 7.00 2.39
N ALA A 362 11.18 6.91 1.13
CA ALA A 362 12.03 6.71 -0.02
C ALA A 362 11.58 7.61 -1.18
N LYS A 363 12.52 8.29 -1.82
CA LYS A 363 12.26 9.10 -3.02
C LYS A 363 13.29 8.82 -4.11
N LYS A 364 12.89 8.98 -5.37
CA LYS A 364 13.86 8.99 -6.48
C LYS A 364 14.81 10.19 -6.31
N PRO A 365 16.10 10.04 -6.64
CA PRO A 365 17.03 11.16 -6.59
C PRO A 365 16.56 12.23 -7.57
N THR A 366 16.65 13.48 -7.15
CA THR A 366 16.42 14.60 -8.06
C THR A 366 17.64 14.70 -8.98
N THR A 367 17.49 14.37 -10.26
CA THR A 367 18.55 14.59 -11.25
C THR A 367 18.72 16.10 -11.42
N THR A 368 19.77 16.67 -10.84
CA THR A 368 20.24 17.99 -11.22
C THR A 368 20.89 17.84 -12.60
N VAL A 369 20.18 18.28 -13.64
CA VAL A 369 20.71 18.38 -15.02
C VAL A 369 21.63 19.59 -15.13
#